data_AF-A0AAD6TRJ8-F1
#
_entry.id   AF-A0AAD6TRJ8-F1
#
_cell.length_a   1.000
_cell.length_b   1.000
_cell.length_c   1.000
_cell.angle_alpha   90.00
_cell.angle_beta   90.00
_cell.angle_gamma   90.00
#
_symmetry.space_group_name_H-M   'P 1'
#
loop_
_entity.id
_entity.type
_entity.pdbx_description
1 polymer ?
#
loop_
_entity_poly.entity_id
_entity_poly.type
_entity_poly.pdbx_seq_one_letter_code
_entity_poly.pdbx_strand_id
1 'polypeptide(L)'
;MASKKSAAEMLRSLYGPVQMQSSFIHVYTQGSCKNTGTASAQGVAGVFWGETSPSNRATAVPGPEAPTNNRSAVFAVLLAVQDADPQRSLMIFSTSEYVIRHACYWAGKNSQIGWACPNGDLLKDLVFLLGK
;
A
#
# COMPACT_ATOMS: atom_id res chain seq x y z
N MET A 1 -17.73 22.42 21.09
CA MET A 1 -17.35 21.05 20.70
C MET A 1 -16.66 21.13 19.35
N ALA A 2 -15.43 20.63 19.20
CA ALA A 2 -14.77 20.63 17.89
C ALA A 2 -15.52 19.69 16.93
N SER A 3 -15.90 20.18 15.75
CA SER A 3 -16.51 19.34 14.72
C SER A 3 -15.53 18.25 14.31
N LYS A 4 -15.94 16.98 14.32
CA LYS A 4 -15.11 15.88 13.83
C LYS A 4 -14.92 16.06 12.32
N LYS A 5 -13.66 16.11 11.86
CA LYS A 5 -13.33 16.10 10.42
C LYS A 5 -14.06 14.94 9.73
N SER A 6 -14.64 15.19 8.57
CA SER A 6 -15.17 14.16 7.67
C SER A 6 -14.06 13.24 7.16
N ALA A 7 -14.42 12.06 6.66
CA ALA A 7 -13.45 11.11 6.11
C ALA A 7 -12.63 11.73 4.96
N ALA A 8 -13.27 12.50 4.07
CA ALA A 8 -12.60 13.17 2.97
C ALA A 8 -11.60 14.24 3.46
N GLU A 9 -11.94 15.03 4.49
CA GLU A 9 -11.03 16.02 5.06
C GLU A 9 -9.82 15.36 5.75
N MET A 10 -10.02 14.21 6.40
CA MET A 10 -8.92 13.44 6.98
C MET A 10 -7.97 12.93 5.91
N LEU A 11 -8.48 12.39 4.81
CA LEU A 11 -7.66 11.92 3.68
C LEU A 11 -6.92 13.07 3.00
N ARG A 12 -7.59 14.20 2.73
CA ARG A 12 -6.94 15.40 2.15
C ARG A 12 -5.85 15.96 3.06
N SER A 13 -6.07 15.94 4.37
CA SER A 13 -5.06 16.36 5.35
C SER A 13 -3.85 15.44 5.39
N LEU A 14 -3.99 14.19 4.96
CA LEU A 14 -2.96 13.16 5.02
C LEU A 14 -2.17 13.06 3.70
N TYR A 15 -2.86 13.09 2.56
CA TYR A 15 -2.24 12.99 1.24
C TYR A 15 -1.88 14.33 0.62
N GLY A 16 -2.49 15.42 1.07
CA GLY A 16 -2.32 16.73 0.44
C GLY A 16 -3.02 16.84 -0.93
N PRO A 17 -2.82 17.97 -1.61
CA PRO A 17 -3.33 18.17 -2.97
C PRO A 17 -2.44 17.46 -3.99
N VAL A 18 -3.03 17.10 -5.14
CA VAL A 18 -2.26 16.60 -6.29
C VAL A 18 -1.41 17.76 -6.83
N GLN A 19 -0.09 17.57 -6.86
CA GLN A 19 0.87 18.58 -7.35
C GLN A 19 1.10 18.49 -8.85
N MET A 20 0.93 17.32 -9.46
CA MET A 20 1.17 17.08 -10.87
C MET A 20 0.29 15.96 -11.43
N GLN A 21 -0.05 16.08 -12.71
CA GLN A 21 -0.83 15.09 -13.44
C GLN A 21 -0.15 14.79 -14.78
N SER A 22 0.02 13.50 -15.08
CA SER A 22 0.56 13.00 -16.34
C SER A 22 -0.32 11.85 -16.87
N SER A 23 0.04 11.29 -18.04
CA SER A 23 -0.48 9.98 -18.44
C SER A 23 -0.14 8.93 -17.38
N PHE A 24 -1.07 8.04 -17.07
CA PHE A 24 -0.86 7.00 -16.07
C PHE A 24 0.18 5.98 -16.51
N ILE A 25 1.10 5.63 -15.62
CA ILE A 25 1.83 4.37 -15.67
C ILE A 25 0.96 3.32 -14.98
N HIS A 26 0.75 2.19 -15.64
CA HIS A 26 0.01 1.06 -15.06
C HIS A 26 0.97 0.12 -14.33
N VAL A 27 0.60 -0.29 -13.13
CA VAL A 27 1.33 -1.31 -12.37
C VAL A 27 0.36 -2.28 -11.74
N TYR A 28 0.69 -3.57 -11.78
CA TYR A 28 -0.10 -4.65 -11.21
C TYR A 28 0.62 -5.20 -9.99
N THR A 29 -0.10 -5.36 -8.90
CA THR A 29 0.45 -5.84 -7.63
C THR A 29 -0.32 -7.07 -7.17
N GLN A 30 0.42 -8.04 -6.64
CA GLN A 30 -0.16 -9.23 -6.04
C GLN A 30 0.67 -9.63 -4.81
N GLY A 31 -0.02 -9.88 -3.70
CA GLY A 31 0.57 -10.50 -2.53
C GLY A 31 -0.10 -11.84 -2.24
N SER A 32 0.67 -12.84 -1.84
CA SER A 32 0.11 -14.13 -1.40
C SER A 32 0.95 -14.73 -0.28
N CYS A 33 0.33 -15.54 0.56
CA CYS A 33 1.00 -16.26 1.63
C CYS A 33 0.51 -17.71 1.70
N LYS A 34 1.46 -18.64 1.73
CA LYS A 34 1.21 -20.06 2.00
C LYS A 34 1.30 -20.33 3.50
N ASN A 35 0.54 -21.31 3.99
CA ASN A 35 0.51 -21.73 5.40
C ASN A 35 0.24 -20.57 6.37
N THR A 36 -0.66 -19.65 5.98
CA THR A 36 -1.02 -18.47 6.78
C THR A 36 -1.49 -18.90 8.17
N GLY A 37 -1.02 -18.22 9.22
CA GLY A 37 -1.37 -18.51 10.61
C GLY A 37 -0.53 -19.61 11.27
N THR A 38 0.51 -20.11 10.59
CA THR A 38 1.43 -21.12 11.13
C THR A 38 2.85 -20.59 11.24
N ALA A 39 3.69 -21.26 12.02
CA ALA A 39 5.13 -20.98 12.08
C ALA A 39 5.87 -21.21 10.73
N SER A 40 5.23 -21.90 9.79
CA SER A 40 5.76 -22.18 8.45
C SER A 40 5.23 -21.23 7.36
N ALA A 41 4.60 -20.12 7.76
CA ALA A 41 4.03 -19.15 6.84
C ALA A 41 5.09 -18.56 5.91
N GLN A 42 4.79 -18.50 4.61
CA GLN A 42 5.68 -17.96 3.58
C GLN A 42 4.91 -16.97 2.69
N GLY A 43 5.24 -15.69 2.82
CA GLY A 43 4.63 -14.60 2.07
C GLY A 43 5.52 -14.15 0.91
N VAL A 44 4.89 -13.84 -0.22
CA VAL A 44 5.53 -13.25 -1.40
C VAL A 44 4.75 -12.03 -1.87
N ALA A 45 5.48 -11.02 -2.32
CA ALA A 45 4.95 -9.80 -2.92
C ALA A 45 5.51 -9.68 -4.35
N GLY A 46 4.62 -9.45 -5.32
CA GLY A 46 4.94 -9.29 -6.72
C GLY A 46 4.47 -7.94 -7.25
N VAL A 47 5.31 -7.32 -8.09
CA VAL A 47 5.05 -6.07 -8.81
C VAL A 47 5.36 -6.30 -10.29
N PHE A 48 4.41 -5.98 -11.15
CA PHE A 48 4.50 -6.15 -12.59
C PHE A 48 4.14 -4.85 -13.31
N TRP A 49 5.09 -4.34 -14.09
CA TRP A 49 5.02 -3.09 -14.84
C TRP A 49 4.82 -3.31 -16.35
N GLY A 50 4.87 -4.57 -16.82
CA GLY A 50 4.78 -4.95 -18.23
C GLY A 50 5.77 -6.05 -18.59
N GLU A 51 5.53 -6.79 -19.68
CA GLU A 51 6.23 -8.05 -19.98
C GLU A 51 7.76 -7.97 -19.97
N THR A 52 8.32 -6.87 -20.49
CA THR A 52 9.78 -6.68 -20.62
C THR A 52 10.34 -5.65 -19.65
N SER A 53 9.57 -5.23 -18.65
CA SER A 53 10.03 -4.20 -17.72
C SER A 53 11.11 -4.76 -16.77
N PRO A 54 12.30 -4.15 -16.70
CA PRO A 54 13.34 -4.56 -15.76
C PRO A 54 12.96 -4.26 -14.29
N SER A 55 11.92 -3.44 -14.07
CA SER A 55 11.39 -3.13 -12.74
C SER A 55 10.43 -4.20 -12.21
N ASN A 56 10.13 -5.24 -12.98
CA ASN A 56 9.35 -6.39 -12.51
C ASN A 56 10.10 -7.11 -11.39
N ARG A 57 9.40 -7.40 -10.29
CA ARG A 57 10.02 -8.03 -9.12
C ARG A 57 9.04 -8.92 -8.37
N ALA A 58 9.56 -10.01 -7.82
CA ALA A 58 8.90 -10.85 -6.84
C ALA A 58 9.87 -11.08 -5.68
N THR A 59 9.43 -10.82 -4.45
CA THR A 59 10.28 -10.93 -3.25
C THR A 59 9.51 -11.56 -2.10
N ALA A 60 10.25 -12.23 -1.20
CA ALA A 60 9.73 -12.65 0.09
C ALA A 60 9.30 -11.41 0.90
N VAL A 61 8.22 -11.54 1.67
CA VAL A 61 7.75 -10.50 2.58
C VAL A 61 8.63 -10.48 3.82
N PRO A 62 9.35 -9.38 4.10
CA PRO A 62 10.26 -9.30 5.24
C PRO A 62 9.51 -8.96 6.53
N GLY A 63 10.23 -9.14 7.65
CA GLY A 63 9.81 -8.66 8.95
C GLY A 63 9.72 -9.76 10.00
N PRO A 64 9.57 -9.37 11.27
CA PRO A 64 9.47 -10.30 12.40
C PRO A 64 8.10 -10.98 12.52
N GLU A 65 7.06 -10.38 11.94
CA GLU A 65 5.71 -10.94 11.94
C GLU A 65 5.56 -12.02 10.87
N ALA A 66 4.88 -13.11 11.22
CA ALA A 66 4.54 -14.15 10.25
C ALA A 66 3.70 -13.54 9.11
N PRO A 67 4.08 -13.78 7.83
CA PRO A 67 3.38 -13.17 6.71
C PRO A 67 1.94 -13.68 6.60
N THR A 68 1.07 -12.83 6.07
CA THR A 68 -0.32 -13.15 5.71
C THR A 68 -0.59 -12.69 4.28
N ASN A 69 -1.71 -13.12 3.67
CA ASN A 69 -2.12 -12.60 2.36
C ASN A 69 -2.24 -11.06 2.38
N ASN A 70 -2.85 -10.49 3.43
CA ASN A 70 -3.00 -9.04 3.57
C ASN A 70 -1.66 -8.33 3.74
N ARG A 71 -0.77 -8.83 4.61
CA ARG A 71 0.58 -8.26 4.78
C ARG A 71 1.35 -8.27 3.46
N SER A 72 1.27 -9.38 2.74
CA SER A 72 1.93 -9.56 1.43
C SER A 72 1.39 -8.58 0.39
N ALA A 73 0.07 -8.34 0.39
CA ALA A 73 -0.55 -7.41 -0.55
C ALA A 73 -0.21 -5.95 -0.24
N VAL A 74 -0.19 -5.55 1.04
CA VAL A 74 0.25 -4.21 1.45
C VAL A 74 1.71 -4.01 1.05
N PHE A 75 2.56 -5.02 1.30
CA PHE A 75 3.97 -4.95 0.91
C PHE A 75 4.14 -4.82 -0.61
N ALA A 76 3.39 -5.56 -1.42
CA ALA A 76 3.45 -5.43 -2.89
C ALA A 76 3.12 -4.00 -3.38
N VAL A 77 2.10 -3.36 -2.80
CA VAL A 77 1.75 -1.98 -3.13
C VAL A 77 2.81 -0.99 -2.62
N LEU A 78 3.36 -1.21 -1.42
CA LEU A 78 4.45 -0.41 -0.90
C LEU A 78 5.67 -0.43 -1.84
N LEU A 79 6.05 -1.61 -2.33
CA LEU A 79 7.15 -1.76 -3.29
C LEU A 79 6.86 -1.02 -4.61
N ALA A 80 5.65 -1.15 -5.14
CA ALA A 80 5.26 -0.46 -6.37
C ALA A 80 5.35 1.07 -6.22
N VAL A 81 4.93 1.61 -5.08
CA VAL A 81 5.02 3.05 -4.77
C VAL A 81 6.46 3.50 -4.54
N GLN A 82 7.29 2.66 -3.89
CA GLN A 82 8.71 2.95 -3.67
C GLN A 82 9.51 3.01 -4.99
N ASP A 83 9.20 2.13 -5.93
CA ASP A 83 9.92 2.03 -7.21
C ASP A 83 9.37 3.01 -8.27
N ALA A 84 8.22 3.63 -8.03
CA ALA A 84 7.60 4.55 -8.97
C ALA A 84 8.34 5.89 -9.04
N ASP A 85 8.33 6.49 -10.23
CA ASP A 85 8.72 7.89 -10.40
C ASP A 85 7.67 8.79 -9.72
N PRO A 86 8.03 9.54 -8.65
CA PRO A 86 7.09 10.42 -7.95
C PRO A 86 6.62 11.59 -8.82
N GLN A 87 7.27 11.82 -9.97
CA GLN A 87 6.89 12.84 -10.93
C GLN A 87 5.89 12.33 -12.00
N ARG A 88 5.35 11.11 -11.87
CA ARG A 88 4.37 10.57 -12.81
C ARG A 88 3.14 10.02 -12.12
N SER A 89 1.99 10.21 -12.75
CA SER A 89 0.74 9.61 -12.29
C SER A 89 0.82 8.08 -12.38
N LEU A 90 0.54 7.40 -11.27
CA LEU A 90 0.58 5.95 -11.15
C LEU A 90 -0.83 5.39 -10.97
N MET A 91 -1.18 4.36 -11.74
CA MET A 91 -2.40 3.59 -11.58
C MET A 91 -2.05 2.18 -11.12
N ILE A 92 -2.40 1.88 -9.86
CA ILE A 92 -2.09 0.60 -9.22
C ILE A 92 -3.31 -0.31 -9.32
N PHE A 93 -3.15 -1.44 -9.98
CA PHE A 93 -4.12 -2.52 -10.01
C PHE A 93 -3.76 -3.53 -8.92
N SER A 94 -4.69 -3.76 -7.99
CA SER A 94 -4.53 -4.72 -6.90
C SER A 94 -5.80 -5.53 -6.73
N THR A 95 -5.65 -6.82 -6.50
CA THR A 95 -6.76 -7.74 -6.17
C THR A 95 -7.12 -7.69 -4.68
N SER A 96 -6.37 -6.95 -3.86
CA SER A 96 -6.57 -6.86 -2.42
C SER A 96 -7.49 -5.70 -2.05
N GLU A 97 -8.76 -6.02 -1.80
CA GLU A 97 -9.72 -5.07 -1.23
C GLU A 97 -9.22 -4.51 0.12
N TYR A 98 -8.46 -5.31 0.87
CA TYR A 98 -7.84 -4.89 2.13
C TYR A 98 -6.94 -3.66 1.93
N VAL A 99 -6.03 -3.69 0.96
CA VAL A 99 -5.12 -2.57 0.68
C VAL A 99 -5.91 -1.35 0.20
N ILE A 100 -6.85 -1.56 -0.73
CA ILE A 100 -7.69 -0.49 -1.27
C ILE A 100 -8.47 0.22 -0.15
N ARG A 101 -9.09 -0.54 0.77
CA ARG A 101 -9.82 0.03 1.91
C ARG A 101 -8.90 0.80 2.86
N HIS A 102 -7.78 0.20 3.23
CA HIS A 102 -6.86 0.80 4.20
C HIS A 102 -6.16 2.05 3.67
N ALA A 103 -5.76 2.08 2.39
CA ALA A 103 -5.16 3.26 1.78
C ALA A 103 -6.23 4.31 1.41
N CYS A 104 -7.24 3.96 0.64
CA CYS A 104 -8.11 4.97 0.02
C CYS A 104 -9.24 5.49 0.93
N TYR A 105 -9.63 4.75 1.98
CA TYR A 105 -10.81 5.09 2.78
C TYR A 105 -10.53 5.21 4.27
N TRP A 106 -9.65 4.36 4.80
CA TRP A 106 -9.42 4.28 6.26
C TRP A 106 -8.12 4.91 6.72
N ALA A 107 -7.22 5.30 5.82
CA ALA A 107 -5.92 5.89 6.15
C ALA A 107 -6.04 7.09 7.10
N GLY A 108 -7.01 7.99 6.86
CA GLY A 108 -7.29 9.12 7.75
C GLY A 108 -7.62 8.71 9.18
N LYS A 109 -8.49 7.70 9.37
CA LYS A 109 -8.87 7.19 10.70
C LYS A 109 -7.71 6.41 11.34
N ASN A 110 -7.04 5.56 10.56
CA ASN A 110 -5.89 4.78 11.02
C ASN A 110 -4.76 5.69 11.50
N SER A 111 -4.49 6.79 10.79
CA SER A 111 -3.50 7.79 11.20
C SER A 111 -3.86 8.47 12.53
N GLN A 112 -5.15 8.72 12.81
CA GLN A 112 -5.59 9.34 14.07
C GLN A 112 -5.38 8.44 15.28
N ILE A 113 -5.44 7.12 15.10
CA ILE A 113 -5.17 6.14 16.16
C ILE A 113 -3.71 5.67 16.16
N GLY A 114 -2.81 6.41 15.50
CA GLY A 114 -1.39 6.07 15.46
C GLY A 114 -1.07 4.78 14.71
N TRP A 115 -1.88 4.40 13.73
CA TRP A 115 -1.77 3.17 12.95
C TRP A 115 -1.91 1.89 13.79
N ALA A 116 -2.60 1.96 14.93
CA ALA A 116 -2.93 0.80 15.77
C ALA A 116 -3.98 -0.11 15.10
N CYS A 117 -3.58 -0.79 14.02
CA CYS A 117 -4.38 -1.72 13.24
C CYS A 117 -3.46 -2.81 12.65
N PRO A 118 -4.01 -3.97 12.20
CA PRO A 118 -3.19 -4.99 11.55
C PRO A 118 -2.40 -4.42 10.36
N ASN A 119 -1.15 -4.83 10.19
CA ASN A 119 -0.22 -4.34 9.16
C ASN A 119 -0.02 -2.81 9.19
N GLY A 120 -0.27 -2.18 10.34
CA GLY A 120 -0.19 -0.73 10.52
C GLY A 120 1.20 -0.16 10.26
N ASP A 121 2.25 -0.94 10.49
CA ASP A 121 3.64 -0.64 10.15
C ASP A 121 3.79 -0.36 8.64
N LEU A 122 3.38 -1.32 7.80
CA LEU A 122 3.50 -1.18 6.34
C LEU A 122 2.52 -0.14 5.77
N LEU A 123 1.33 -0.03 6.35
CA LEU A 123 0.33 0.96 5.92
C LEU A 123 0.79 2.38 6.21
N LYS A 124 1.43 2.61 7.36
CA LYS A 124 2.02 3.90 7.71
C LYS A 124 3.09 4.30 6.69
N ASP A 125 3.98 3.37 6.35
CA ASP A 125 5.05 3.62 5.37
C ASP A 125 4.50 3.88 3.97
N LEU A 126 3.51 3.10 3.53
CA LEU A 126 2.84 3.29 2.25
C LEU A 126 2.20 4.69 2.17
N VAL A 127 1.44 5.07 3.20
CA VAL A 127 0.75 6.36 3.21
C VAL A 127 1.72 7.53 3.34
N PHE A 128 2.82 7.36 4.06
CA PHE A 128 3.89 8.34 4.12
C PHE A 128 4.50 8.62 2.74
N LEU A 129 4.70 7.59 1.90
CA LEU A 129 5.21 7.78 0.54
C LEU A 129 4.19 8.42 -0.39
N LEU A 130 2.90 8.10 -0.24
CA LEU A 130 1.82 8.68 -1.04
C LEU A 130 1.51 10.16 -0.70
N GLY A 131 1.88 10.62 0.50
CA GLY A 131 1.64 11.99 0.95
C GLY A 131 2.81 12.96 0.76
N LYS A 132 3.90 12.51 0.12
CA LYS A 132 5.02 13.37 -0.31
C LYS A 132 4.79 13.87 -1.73
#